data_AF-A0A2V9Q6U0-F1
#
_entry.id   AF-A0A2V9Q6U0-F1
#
_cell.length_a   1.000
_cell.length_b   1.000
_cell.length_c   1.000
_cell.angle_alpha   90.00
_cell.angle_beta   90.00
_cell.angle_gamma   90.00
#
_symmetry.space_group_name_H-M   'P 1'
#
loop_
_entity.id
_entity.type
_entity.pdbx_description
1 polymer ?
#
loop_
_entity_poly.entity_id
_entity_poly.type
_entity_poly.pdbx_seq_one_letter_code
_entity_poly.pdbx_strand_id
1 'polypeptide(L)'
;MRGRHTGLSSDRIAFRHWFAFLAESTYFQKDEASPKEVDDCAALIRFAYREALRKHDAPWANQWRLARLPNVASVRKYQYPHTALGPVLFRTRPGAFAPDDVTNGAFAEFADAESLRRHNTYFVSRDLSAARAGDLLFFRQEGHRMPFHTMIYVGKSYFGESTDSDWLVYHTGPIDGHAGEMRRVTVTELLQHPEFSWRPLAQNPAFLGVYRWNILREED
;
A
#
# COMPACT_ATOMS: atom_id res chain seq x y z
N MET A 1 -12.18 14.84 28.47
CA MET A 1 -12.21 13.89 27.34
C MET A 1 -11.35 14.36 26.14
N ARG A 2 -10.05 14.66 26.30
CA ARG A 2 -9.15 15.11 25.21
C ARG A 2 -8.17 14.05 24.69
N GLY A 3 -8.26 12.79 25.16
CA GLY A 3 -7.27 11.75 24.89
C GLY A 3 -7.56 10.77 23.74
N ARG A 4 -8.81 10.65 23.25
CA ARG A 4 -9.14 9.67 22.19
C ARG A 4 -8.84 10.16 20.77
N HIS A 5 -9.07 11.44 20.48
CA HIS A 5 -8.84 12.00 19.14
C HIS A 5 -7.36 12.10 18.77
N THR A 6 -6.48 12.40 19.74
CA THR A 6 -5.03 12.50 19.51
C THR A 6 -4.40 11.13 19.22
N GLY A 7 -4.86 10.07 19.89
CA GLY A 7 -4.39 8.71 19.66
C GLY A 7 -4.73 8.17 18.27
N LEU A 8 -5.97 8.38 17.81
CA LEU A 8 -6.40 7.90 16.48
C LEU A 8 -5.68 8.65 15.35
N SER A 9 -5.46 9.95 15.49
CA SER A 9 -4.66 10.75 14.54
C SER A 9 -3.21 10.26 14.49
N SER A 10 -2.60 10.01 15.66
CA SER A 10 -1.24 9.45 15.74
C SER A 10 -1.12 8.06 15.09
N ASP A 11 -2.11 7.19 15.26
CA ASP A 11 -2.11 5.86 14.65
C ASP A 11 -2.27 5.91 13.12
N ARG A 12 -3.09 6.83 12.61
CA ARG A 12 -3.22 7.05 11.15
C ARG A 12 -1.91 7.55 10.54
N ILE A 13 -1.23 8.47 11.23
CA ILE A 13 0.10 8.95 10.82
C ILE A 13 1.11 7.78 10.84
N ALA A 14 1.14 7.02 11.93
CA ALA A 14 2.03 5.86 12.07
C ALA A 14 1.81 4.82 10.96
N PHE A 15 0.56 4.43 10.71
CA PHE A 15 0.21 3.50 9.65
C PHE A 15 0.70 4.00 8.29
N ARG A 16 0.44 5.27 7.97
CA ARG A 16 0.85 5.86 6.69
C ARG A 16 2.36 5.78 6.47
N HIS A 17 3.13 6.16 7.48
CA HIS A 17 4.59 6.13 7.40
C HIS A 17 5.13 4.71 7.29
N TRP A 18 4.66 3.79 8.14
CA TRP A 18 5.12 2.41 8.11
C TRP A 18 4.76 1.72 6.79
N PHE A 19 3.53 1.92 6.30
CA PHE A 19 3.09 1.36 5.01
C PHE A 19 3.99 1.82 3.85
N ALA A 20 4.24 3.14 3.75
CA ALA A 20 5.09 3.70 2.70
C ALA A 20 6.56 3.27 2.83
N PHE A 21 7.11 3.30 4.06
CA PHE A 21 8.48 2.88 4.33
C PHE A 21 8.69 1.40 4.00
N LEU A 22 7.79 0.52 4.44
CA LEU A 22 7.90 -0.91 4.21
C LEU A 22 7.81 -1.23 2.72
N ALA A 23 6.87 -0.61 2.01
CA ALA A 23 6.77 -0.72 0.57
C ALA A 23 8.08 -0.32 -0.12
N GLU A 24 8.67 0.84 0.21
CA GLU A 24 9.93 1.27 -0.39
C GLU A 24 11.10 0.36 0.01
N SER A 25 11.13 -0.13 1.25
CA SER A 25 12.21 -0.99 1.74
C SER A 25 12.33 -2.31 0.97
N THR A 26 11.21 -2.85 0.47
CA THR A 26 11.23 -4.09 -0.32
C THR A 26 12.05 -3.97 -1.61
N TYR A 27 12.14 -2.78 -2.21
CA TYR A 27 12.98 -2.54 -3.38
C TYR A 27 14.48 -2.65 -3.06
N PHE A 28 14.88 -2.30 -1.84
CA PHE A 28 16.28 -2.32 -1.40
C PHE A 28 16.69 -3.64 -0.75
N GLN A 29 15.75 -4.57 -0.54
CA GLN A 29 16.06 -5.90 -0.05
C GLN A 29 16.66 -6.74 -1.18
N LYS A 30 17.74 -7.46 -0.86
CA LYS A 30 18.31 -8.46 -1.77
C LYS A 30 17.39 -9.68 -1.84
N ASP A 31 17.44 -10.44 -2.94
CA ASP A 31 16.56 -11.59 -3.19
C ASP A 31 16.38 -12.56 -2.01
N GLU A 32 17.45 -12.87 -1.27
CA GLU A 32 17.38 -13.76 -0.09
C GLU A 32 16.61 -13.18 1.10
N ALA A 33 16.48 -11.85 1.15
CA ALA A 33 15.81 -11.08 2.18
C ALA A 33 14.42 -10.59 1.75
N SER A 34 14.10 -10.67 0.45
CA SER A 34 12.81 -10.26 -0.10
C SER A 34 11.68 -11.14 0.46
N PRO A 35 10.54 -10.56 0.85
CA PRO A 35 9.41 -11.34 1.35
C PRO A 35 8.90 -12.24 0.22
N LYS A 36 8.99 -13.56 0.42
CA LYS A 36 8.59 -14.55 -0.60
C LYS A 36 7.13 -14.44 -1.03
N GLU A 37 6.29 -13.81 -0.21
CA GLU A 37 4.89 -13.56 -0.57
C GLU A 37 4.71 -12.42 -1.58
N VAL A 38 5.71 -11.55 -1.78
CA VAL A 38 5.63 -10.41 -2.69
C VAL A 38 6.01 -10.86 -4.09
N ASP A 39 5.02 -11.30 -4.86
CA ASP A 39 5.14 -11.79 -6.23
C ASP A 39 4.29 -10.99 -7.24
N ASP A 40 3.44 -10.09 -6.76
CA ASP A 40 2.65 -9.16 -7.56
C ASP A 40 2.37 -7.82 -6.85
N CYS A 41 1.79 -6.87 -7.57
CA CYS A 41 1.50 -5.52 -7.05
C CYS A 41 0.55 -5.52 -5.84
N ALA A 42 -0.43 -6.43 -5.80
CA ALA A 42 -1.37 -6.55 -4.69
C ALA A 42 -0.72 -7.25 -3.49
N ALA A 43 0.20 -8.19 -3.72
CA ALA A 43 0.96 -8.88 -2.70
C ALA A 43 1.91 -7.94 -1.97
N LEU A 44 2.62 -7.06 -2.68
CA LEU A 44 3.40 -5.97 -2.09
C LEU A 44 2.55 -5.12 -1.14
N ILE A 45 1.36 -4.72 -1.59
CA ILE A 45 0.43 -3.93 -0.79
C ILE A 45 -0.04 -4.68 0.45
N ARG A 46 -0.43 -5.95 0.30
CA ARG A 46 -0.89 -6.79 1.42
C ARG A 46 0.20 -6.98 2.46
N PHE A 47 1.42 -7.25 2.02
CA PHE A 47 2.62 -7.31 2.86
C PHE A 47 2.80 -6.01 3.65
N ALA A 48 2.93 -4.87 2.95
CA ALA A 48 3.17 -3.58 3.59
C ALA A 48 2.05 -3.19 4.56
N TYR A 49 0.79 -3.51 4.24
CA TYR A 49 -0.37 -3.24 5.10
C TYR A 49 -0.31 -4.04 6.41
N ARG A 50 -0.07 -5.35 6.33
CA ARG A 50 0.01 -6.22 7.52
C ARG A 50 1.18 -5.82 8.41
N GLU A 51 2.35 -5.61 7.80
CA GLU A 51 3.56 -5.26 8.53
C GLU A 51 3.46 -3.86 9.16
N ALA A 52 2.80 -2.89 8.51
CA ALA A 52 2.52 -1.58 9.11
C ALA A 52 1.62 -1.64 10.36
N LEU A 53 0.88 -2.74 10.55
CA LEU A 53 0.05 -2.98 11.74
C LEU A 53 0.72 -3.88 12.77
N ARG A 54 1.97 -4.31 12.57
CA ARG A 54 2.72 -5.04 13.59
C ARG A 54 3.31 -4.12 14.64
N LYS A 55 3.79 -4.74 15.71
CA LYS A 55 4.73 -4.10 16.63
C LYS A 55 6.11 -4.04 15.95
N HIS A 56 6.69 -2.85 15.91
CA HIS A 56 7.95 -2.58 15.22
C HIS A 56 9.10 -2.59 16.23
N ASP A 57 9.41 -3.77 16.77
CA ASP A 57 10.53 -3.98 17.72
C ASP A 57 11.75 -4.64 17.05
N ALA A 58 12.81 -4.84 17.82
CA ALA A 58 14.08 -5.37 17.28
C ALA A 58 13.95 -6.76 16.62
N PRO A 59 13.23 -7.75 17.20
CA PRO A 59 12.97 -9.01 16.51
C PRO A 59 12.31 -8.84 15.14
N TRP A 60 11.28 -7.99 15.06
CA TRP A 60 10.60 -7.67 13.81
C TRP A 60 11.53 -7.02 12.78
N ALA A 61 12.33 -6.04 13.20
CA ALA A 61 13.27 -5.36 12.30
C ALA A 61 14.36 -6.30 11.77
N ASN A 62 14.84 -7.21 12.61
CA ASN A 62 15.82 -8.23 12.25
C ASN A 62 15.26 -9.24 11.24
N GLN A 63 13.99 -9.66 11.39
CA GLN A 63 13.32 -10.54 10.44
C GLN A 63 13.35 -9.97 9.02
N TRP A 64 13.07 -8.66 8.89
CA TRP A 64 13.04 -7.97 7.60
C TRP A 64 14.40 -7.39 7.18
N ARG A 65 15.46 -7.65 7.94
CA ARG A 65 16.83 -7.17 7.68
C ARG A 65 16.88 -5.66 7.38
N LEU A 66 16.08 -4.87 8.10
CA LEU A 66 15.97 -3.44 7.85
C LEU A 66 17.21 -2.70 8.38
N ALA A 67 18.01 -2.16 7.48
CA ALA A 67 19.23 -1.42 7.84
C ALA A 67 18.96 -0.10 8.57
N ARG A 68 17.76 0.47 8.37
CA ARG A 68 17.32 1.72 9.00
C ARG A 68 15.84 1.61 9.33
N LEU A 69 15.43 2.23 10.43
CA LEU A 69 14.02 2.39 10.79
C LEU A 69 13.64 3.87 10.75
N PRO A 70 12.42 4.20 10.29
CA PRO A 70 11.88 5.54 10.45
C PRO A 70 11.66 5.83 11.95
N ASN A 71 11.81 7.10 12.35
CA ASN A 71 11.52 7.52 13.72
C ASN A 71 10.00 7.69 13.92
N VAL A 72 9.28 6.57 13.89
CA VAL A 72 7.81 6.52 13.93
C VAL A 72 7.40 5.43 14.90
N ALA A 73 6.49 5.74 15.82
CA ALA A 73 5.95 4.76 16.75
C ALA A 73 5.11 3.70 16.00
N SER A 74 4.97 2.50 16.54
CA SER A 74 4.00 1.53 16.01
C SER A 74 2.56 2.03 16.18
N VAL A 75 1.68 1.58 15.29
CA VAL A 75 0.23 1.70 15.47
C VAL A 75 -0.17 1.04 16.78
N ARG A 76 -0.95 1.72 17.62
CA ARG A 76 -1.31 1.25 18.96
C ARG A 76 -2.65 0.53 18.99
N LYS A 77 -3.64 1.04 18.24
CA LYS A 77 -5.01 0.51 18.22
C LYS A 77 -5.10 -0.90 17.67
N TYR A 78 -4.21 -1.28 16.76
CA TYR A 78 -4.22 -2.58 16.08
C TYR A 78 -2.84 -3.23 16.18
N GLN A 79 -2.82 -4.55 16.37
CA GLN A 79 -1.59 -5.34 16.40
C GLN A 79 -1.81 -6.61 15.57
N TYR A 80 -1.38 -6.62 14.31
CA TYR A 80 -1.46 -7.82 13.47
C TYR A 80 -0.55 -8.94 14.00
N PRO A 81 -0.99 -10.23 14.01
CA PRO A 81 -2.28 -10.75 13.54
C PRO A 81 -3.40 -10.76 14.60
N HIS A 82 -3.16 -10.23 15.79
CA HIS A 82 -4.13 -10.18 16.90
C HIS A 82 -5.07 -8.97 16.79
N THR A 83 -5.77 -8.85 15.66
CA THR A 83 -6.81 -7.83 15.46
C THR A 83 -8.20 -8.39 15.80
N ALA A 84 -9.22 -7.53 15.87
CA ALA A 84 -10.61 -8.00 15.98
C ALA A 84 -11.04 -8.89 14.80
N LEU A 85 -10.37 -8.75 13.66
CA LEU A 85 -10.55 -9.59 12.46
C LEU A 85 -9.50 -10.72 12.38
N GLY A 86 -8.68 -10.94 13.41
CA GLY A 86 -7.55 -11.86 13.31
C GLY A 86 -6.62 -11.50 12.13
N PRO A 87 -6.21 -12.46 11.29
CA PRO A 87 -5.37 -12.21 10.13
C PRO A 87 -6.16 -11.72 8.88
N VAL A 88 -7.50 -11.83 8.88
CA VAL A 88 -8.33 -11.49 7.72
C VAL A 88 -8.59 -9.98 7.62
N LEU A 89 -7.60 -9.23 7.13
CA LEU A 89 -7.65 -7.77 7.14
C LEU A 89 -8.41 -7.14 5.97
N PHE A 90 -8.59 -7.85 4.85
CA PHE A 90 -9.07 -7.25 3.61
C PHE A 90 -10.52 -7.59 3.32
N ARG A 91 -11.33 -6.57 3.09
CA ARG A 91 -12.73 -6.72 2.73
C ARG A 91 -12.83 -7.20 1.28
N THR A 92 -13.65 -8.22 1.04
CA THR A 92 -13.76 -8.87 -0.28
C THR A 92 -15.12 -8.65 -0.96
N ARG A 93 -16.06 -7.99 -0.29
CA ARG A 93 -17.40 -7.69 -0.82
C ARG A 93 -17.88 -6.28 -0.46
N PRO A 94 -18.91 -5.73 -1.16
CA PRO A 94 -19.47 -4.39 -0.89
C PRO A 94 -20.14 -4.24 0.49
N GLY A 95 -20.24 -3.00 0.98
CA GLY A 95 -20.90 -2.63 2.26
C GLY A 95 -20.02 -1.89 3.28
N ALA A 96 -20.65 -1.33 4.32
CA ALA A 96 -19.95 -0.82 5.50
C ALA A 96 -19.67 -1.96 6.48
N PHE A 97 -18.72 -1.75 7.40
CA PHE A 97 -18.45 -2.73 8.46
C PHE A 97 -19.72 -2.96 9.31
N ALA A 98 -20.11 -4.22 9.45
CA ALA A 98 -21.13 -4.66 10.40
C ALA A 98 -20.51 -5.62 11.43
N PRO A 99 -21.03 -5.73 12.66
CA PRO A 99 -20.50 -6.65 13.68
C PRO A 99 -20.34 -8.09 13.19
N ASP A 100 -21.29 -8.59 12.40
CA ASP A 100 -21.26 -9.95 11.85
C ASP A 100 -20.15 -10.16 10.81
N ASP A 101 -19.55 -9.07 10.27
CA ASP A 101 -18.45 -9.16 9.30
C ASP A 101 -17.21 -9.86 9.88
N VAL A 102 -17.08 -9.90 11.20
CA VAL A 102 -15.97 -10.57 11.89
C VAL A 102 -16.00 -12.09 11.66
N THR A 103 -17.17 -12.68 11.42
CA THR A 103 -17.33 -14.15 11.33
C THR A 103 -18.00 -14.62 10.03
N ASN A 104 -18.59 -13.71 9.25
CA ASN A 104 -19.43 -14.06 8.09
C ASN A 104 -18.68 -14.18 6.74
N GLY A 105 -17.34 -14.12 6.75
CA GLY A 105 -16.50 -14.19 5.55
C GLY A 105 -16.45 -12.92 4.70
N ALA A 106 -16.87 -11.76 5.23
CA ALA A 106 -16.72 -10.47 4.54
C ALA A 106 -15.26 -10.02 4.38
N PHE A 107 -14.36 -10.60 5.18
CA PHE A 107 -12.93 -10.32 5.17
C PHE A 107 -12.12 -11.59 4.88
N ALA A 108 -10.95 -11.40 4.24
CA ALA A 108 -10.00 -12.45 3.95
C ALA A 108 -8.56 -11.97 4.17
N GLU A 109 -7.61 -12.90 4.22
CA GLU A 109 -6.17 -12.58 4.21
C GLU A 109 -5.74 -12.11 2.82
N PHE A 110 -6.43 -12.54 1.77
CA PHE A 110 -6.14 -12.22 0.38
C PHE A 110 -7.11 -11.17 -0.19
N ALA A 111 -6.58 -10.25 -0.98
CA ALA A 111 -7.33 -9.34 -1.85
C ALA A 111 -6.47 -8.98 -3.06
N ASP A 112 -7.04 -9.09 -4.25
CA ASP A 112 -6.41 -8.63 -5.48
C ASP A 112 -6.52 -7.09 -5.61
N ALA A 113 -5.86 -6.52 -6.63
CA ALA A 113 -5.85 -5.08 -6.86
C ALA A 113 -7.27 -4.51 -7.06
N GLU A 114 -8.18 -5.27 -7.67
CA GLU A 114 -9.56 -4.84 -7.85
C GLU A 114 -10.32 -4.75 -6.52
N SER A 115 -10.21 -5.79 -5.69
CA SER A 115 -10.83 -5.86 -4.36
C SER A 115 -10.27 -4.79 -3.43
N LEU A 116 -8.96 -4.53 -3.48
CA LEU A 116 -8.30 -3.46 -2.74
C LEU A 116 -8.87 -2.09 -3.14
N ARG A 117 -8.98 -1.82 -4.45
CA ARG A 117 -9.57 -0.57 -4.97
C ARG A 117 -11.03 -0.40 -4.58
N ARG A 118 -11.83 -1.46 -4.70
CA ARG A 118 -13.30 -1.39 -4.53
C ARG A 118 -13.74 -1.36 -3.07
N HIS A 119 -13.02 -2.04 -2.18
CA HIS A 119 -13.53 -2.37 -0.84
C HIS A 119 -12.64 -1.93 0.31
N ASN A 120 -11.34 -1.68 0.06
CA ASN A 120 -10.36 -1.40 1.11
C ASN A 120 -9.85 0.05 1.07
N THR A 121 -10.16 0.76 -0.01
CA THR A 121 -9.78 2.14 -0.23
C THR A 121 -10.97 2.98 -0.67
N TYR A 122 -10.81 4.30 -0.62
CA TYR A 122 -11.73 5.28 -1.17
C TYR A 122 -11.00 6.19 -2.16
N PHE A 123 -11.73 6.62 -3.19
CA PHE A 123 -11.21 7.53 -4.21
C PHE A 123 -10.86 8.90 -3.61
N VAL A 124 -9.71 9.45 -4.00
CA VAL A 124 -9.24 10.78 -3.60
C VAL A 124 -9.37 11.76 -4.77
N SER A 125 -8.69 11.47 -5.88
CA SER A 125 -8.65 12.36 -7.05
C SER A 125 -8.10 11.63 -8.28
N ARG A 126 -8.36 12.18 -9.48
CA ARG A 126 -7.61 11.83 -10.71
C ARG A 126 -6.41 12.75 -10.94
N ASP A 127 -6.22 13.77 -10.11
CA ASP A 127 -5.01 14.59 -10.08
C ASP A 127 -4.00 13.98 -9.11
N LEU A 128 -2.80 13.66 -9.64
CA LEU A 128 -1.71 13.08 -8.87
C LEU A 128 -1.20 14.02 -7.76
N SER A 129 -1.35 15.34 -7.92
CA SER A 129 -0.91 16.32 -6.91
C SER A 129 -1.63 16.15 -5.56
N ALA A 130 -2.78 15.48 -5.54
CA ALA A 130 -3.54 15.17 -4.32
C ALA A 130 -3.00 13.95 -3.55
N ALA A 131 -2.05 13.21 -4.13
CA ALA A 131 -1.47 12.03 -3.51
C ALA A 131 -0.64 12.39 -2.27
N ARG A 132 -0.76 11.57 -1.24
CA ARG A 132 0.08 11.60 -0.04
C ARG A 132 0.84 10.28 0.07
N ALA A 133 2.00 10.30 0.71
CA ALA A 133 2.78 9.09 1.00
C ALA A 133 1.87 7.98 1.54
N GLY A 134 1.94 6.78 0.99
CA GLY A 134 1.09 5.63 1.31
C GLY A 134 -0.28 5.57 0.62
N ASP A 135 -0.63 6.54 -0.23
CA ASP A 135 -1.77 6.42 -1.14
C ASP A 135 -1.44 5.47 -2.31
N LEU A 136 -2.47 4.93 -2.94
CA LEU A 136 -2.38 3.98 -4.05
C LEU A 136 -2.81 4.62 -5.36
N LEU A 137 -2.07 4.35 -6.44
CA LEU A 137 -2.48 4.67 -7.80
C LEU A 137 -3.00 3.41 -8.46
N PHE A 138 -4.26 3.40 -8.87
CA PHE A 138 -4.84 2.25 -9.56
C PHE A 138 -4.93 2.48 -11.07
N PHE A 139 -4.63 1.44 -11.82
CA PHE A 139 -4.73 1.39 -13.28
C PHE A 139 -5.57 0.19 -13.72
N ARG A 140 -6.20 0.31 -14.89
CA ARG A 140 -6.85 -0.78 -15.61
C ARG A 140 -6.27 -0.90 -17.01
N GLN A 141 -5.53 -1.99 -17.26
CA GLN A 141 -4.97 -2.34 -18.56
C GLN A 141 -5.88 -3.37 -19.23
N GLU A 142 -6.59 -2.95 -20.27
CA GLU A 142 -7.40 -3.88 -21.08
C GLU A 142 -6.50 -4.88 -21.81
N GLY A 143 -6.96 -6.13 -21.95
CA GLY A 143 -6.22 -7.20 -22.63
C GLY A 143 -5.15 -7.90 -21.79
N HIS A 144 -4.84 -7.41 -20.59
CA HIS A 144 -3.98 -8.13 -19.65
C HIS A 144 -4.77 -9.23 -18.92
N ARG A 145 -4.12 -10.37 -18.62
CA ARG A 145 -4.74 -11.48 -17.85
C ARG A 145 -5.25 -11.01 -16.48
N MET A 146 -4.50 -10.10 -15.86
CA MET A 146 -4.89 -9.43 -14.62
C MET A 146 -4.96 -7.93 -14.93
N PRO A 147 -6.15 -7.38 -15.25
CA PRO A 147 -6.25 -6.04 -15.81
C PRO A 147 -6.02 -4.94 -14.77
N PHE A 148 -6.20 -5.23 -13.49
CA PHE A 148 -6.01 -4.25 -12.42
C PHE A 148 -4.57 -4.25 -11.93
N HIS A 149 -3.95 -3.07 -12.00
CA HIS A 149 -2.59 -2.83 -11.52
C HIS A 149 -2.58 -1.68 -10.53
N THR A 150 -1.60 -1.67 -9.65
CA THR A 150 -1.51 -0.66 -8.60
C THR A 150 -0.06 -0.34 -8.26
N MET A 151 0.18 0.93 -7.96
CA MET A 151 1.46 1.45 -7.48
C MET A 151 1.26 2.15 -6.14
N ILE A 152 2.28 2.14 -5.30
CA ILE A 152 2.27 2.83 -4.00
C ILE A 152 3.01 4.15 -4.17
N TYR A 153 2.33 5.27 -3.90
CA TYR A 153 2.98 6.58 -3.83
C TYR A 153 3.74 6.70 -2.52
N VAL A 154 5.06 6.74 -2.57
CA VAL A 154 5.92 6.86 -1.37
C VAL A 154 6.13 8.33 -1.01
N GLY A 155 6.10 9.23 -2.01
CA GLY A 155 6.50 10.62 -1.83
C GLY A 155 8.02 10.70 -1.70
N LYS A 156 8.52 11.47 -0.73
CA LYS A 156 9.96 11.57 -0.48
C LYS A 156 10.53 10.24 -0.02
N SER A 157 11.69 9.88 -0.59
CA SER A 157 12.36 8.63 -0.27
C SER A 157 12.84 8.59 1.19
N TYR A 158 12.69 7.44 1.84
CA TYR A 158 13.25 7.14 3.16
C TYR A 158 14.75 6.79 3.11
N PHE A 159 15.32 6.60 1.92
CA PHE A 159 16.68 6.09 1.69
C PHE A 159 17.66 7.13 1.10
N GLY A 160 17.24 8.39 0.95
CA GLY A 160 18.14 9.55 0.85
C GLY A 160 18.74 9.87 -0.52
N GLU A 161 18.17 9.36 -1.62
CA GLU A 161 18.77 9.50 -2.96
C GLU A 161 18.46 10.82 -3.67
N SER A 162 17.31 11.46 -3.37
CA SER A 162 16.95 12.78 -3.88
C SER A 162 15.83 13.38 -3.03
N THR A 163 16.03 14.58 -2.49
CA THR A 163 14.99 15.32 -1.74
C THR A 163 13.95 15.97 -2.66
N ASP A 164 14.26 16.11 -3.94
CA ASP A 164 13.46 16.92 -4.86
C ASP A 164 12.46 16.07 -5.64
N SER A 165 12.65 14.74 -5.65
CA SER A 165 11.76 13.80 -6.33
C SER A 165 10.78 13.14 -5.37
N ASP A 166 9.56 12.96 -5.85
CA ASP A 166 8.60 12.03 -5.25
C ASP A 166 8.65 10.70 -5.99
N TRP A 167 8.51 9.61 -5.24
CA TRP A 167 8.75 8.24 -5.70
C TRP A 167 7.49 7.40 -5.62
N LEU A 168 7.43 6.42 -6.53
CA LEU A 168 6.48 5.33 -6.49
C LEU A 168 7.23 4.00 -6.49
N VAL A 169 6.63 3.01 -5.84
CA VAL A 169 7.08 1.62 -5.90
C VAL A 169 5.94 0.70 -6.28
N TYR A 170 6.27 -0.36 -7.00
CA TYR A 170 5.33 -1.40 -7.37
C TYR A 170 6.08 -2.70 -7.70
N HIS A 171 5.36 -3.81 -7.70
CA HIS A 171 5.84 -5.05 -8.27
C HIS A 171 5.18 -5.26 -9.64
N THR A 172 5.93 -5.68 -10.66
CA THR A 172 5.38 -5.86 -12.01
C THR A 172 4.36 -6.99 -12.10
N GLY A 173 4.41 -7.93 -11.15
CA GLY A 173 3.75 -9.23 -11.29
C GLY A 173 4.45 -10.09 -12.34
N PRO A 174 4.03 -11.35 -12.50
CA PRO A 174 4.57 -12.22 -13.53
C PRO A 174 4.30 -11.65 -14.93
N ILE A 175 5.34 -11.56 -15.76
CA ILE A 175 5.26 -11.12 -17.16
C ILE A 175 5.75 -12.25 -18.04
N ASP A 176 4.92 -12.66 -19.02
CA ASP A 176 5.27 -13.68 -20.03
C ASP A 176 5.87 -14.98 -19.46
N GLY A 177 5.37 -15.41 -18.30
CA GLY A 177 5.84 -16.63 -17.63
C GLY A 177 7.11 -16.48 -16.79
N HIS A 178 7.69 -15.27 -16.74
CA HIS A 178 8.81 -14.93 -15.87
C HIS A 178 8.31 -14.34 -14.55
N ALA A 179 9.09 -14.53 -13.49
CA ALA A 179 8.86 -13.85 -12.23
C ALA A 179 8.91 -12.33 -12.43
N GLY A 180 8.03 -11.61 -11.75
CA GLY A 180 8.07 -10.15 -11.74
C GLY A 180 9.24 -9.62 -10.92
N GLU A 181 9.36 -8.30 -10.91
CA GLU A 181 10.36 -7.61 -10.11
C GLU A 181 9.79 -6.38 -9.40
N MET A 182 10.49 -5.97 -8.35
CA MET A 182 10.25 -4.69 -7.70
C MET A 182 10.77 -3.55 -8.59
N ARG A 183 9.92 -2.56 -8.81
CA ARG A 183 10.24 -1.32 -9.52
C ARG A 183 10.10 -0.14 -8.57
N ARG A 184 11.01 0.81 -8.73
CA ARG A 184 11.00 2.10 -8.04
C ARG A 184 11.29 3.18 -9.08
N VAL A 185 10.37 4.12 -9.21
CA VAL A 185 10.41 5.17 -10.24
C VAL A 185 10.03 6.51 -9.63
N THR A 186 10.57 7.60 -10.16
CA THR A 186 10.13 8.94 -9.83
C THR A 186 8.78 9.25 -10.48
N VAL A 187 8.03 10.19 -9.90
CA VAL A 187 6.81 10.75 -10.51
C VAL A 187 7.11 11.29 -11.92
N THR A 188 8.25 11.96 -12.10
CA THR A 188 8.66 12.52 -13.40
C THR A 188 8.85 11.44 -14.45
N GLU A 189 9.57 10.36 -14.14
CA GLU A 189 9.76 9.22 -15.04
C GLU A 189 8.43 8.55 -15.39
N LEU A 190 7.55 8.35 -14.40
CA LEU A 190 6.25 7.72 -14.63
C LEU A 190 5.33 8.57 -15.51
N LEU A 191 5.36 9.91 -15.37
CA LEU A 191 4.63 10.83 -16.25
C LEU A 191 5.14 10.81 -17.69
N GLN A 192 6.41 10.43 -17.89
CA GLN A 192 7.05 10.31 -19.19
C GLN A 192 7.06 8.87 -19.72
N HIS A 193 6.38 7.93 -19.06
CA HIS A 193 6.35 6.52 -19.46
C HIS A 193 5.99 6.37 -20.95
N PRO A 194 6.71 5.57 -21.76
CA PRO A 194 6.51 5.50 -23.21
C PRO A 194 5.06 5.19 -23.58
N GLU A 195 4.46 4.22 -22.88
CA GLU A 195 3.05 3.88 -23.03
C GLU A 195 2.16 4.81 -22.22
N PHE A 196 1.22 5.48 -22.90
CA PHE A 196 0.30 6.45 -22.30
C PHE A 196 -0.61 5.84 -21.22
N SER A 197 -0.99 4.57 -21.37
CA SER A 197 -1.88 3.86 -20.43
C SER A 197 -1.28 3.72 -19.02
N TRP A 198 0.03 3.89 -18.86
CA TRP A 198 0.72 3.84 -17.57
C TRP A 198 0.97 5.22 -16.95
N ARG A 199 0.64 6.31 -17.65
CA ARG A 199 0.83 7.67 -17.14
C ARG A 199 -0.31 8.05 -16.19
N PRO A 200 -0.06 8.51 -14.95
CA PRO A 200 -1.09 8.89 -13.99
C PRO A 200 -1.64 10.30 -14.27
N LEU A 201 -2.18 10.46 -15.47
CA LEU A 201 -2.76 11.70 -15.98
C LEU A 201 -4.28 11.66 -15.88
N ALA A 202 -4.91 12.77 -15.51
CA ALA A 202 -6.36 12.83 -15.34
C ALA A 202 -7.12 12.42 -16.61
N GLN A 203 -6.56 12.70 -17.79
CA GLN A 203 -7.10 12.32 -19.10
C GLN A 203 -6.82 10.87 -19.53
N ASN A 204 -5.92 10.14 -18.86
CA ASN A 204 -5.64 8.74 -19.20
C ASN A 204 -6.79 7.84 -18.72
N PRO A 205 -7.56 7.20 -19.61
CA PRO A 205 -8.69 6.36 -19.21
C PRO A 205 -8.25 5.11 -18.42
N ALA A 206 -7.04 4.61 -18.63
CA ALA A 206 -6.48 3.49 -17.86
C ALA A 206 -6.16 3.90 -16.43
N PHE A 207 -5.89 5.17 -16.15
CA PHE A 207 -5.68 5.65 -14.78
C PHE A 207 -7.02 5.82 -14.06
N LEU A 208 -7.25 4.99 -13.05
CA LEU A 208 -8.48 4.98 -12.25
C LEU A 208 -8.46 6.04 -11.14
N GLY A 209 -7.29 6.61 -10.85
CA GLY A 209 -7.09 7.67 -9.87
C GLY A 209 -6.21 7.28 -8.68
N VAL A 210 -6.06 8.23 -7.78
CA VAL A 210 -5.45 8.12 -6.47
C VAL A 210 -6.50 7.66 -5.47
N TYR A 211 -6.15 6.67 -4.66
CA TYR A 211 -7.00 6.06 -3.64
C TYR A 211 -6.29 6.03 -2.30
N ARG A 212 -7.06 6.13 -1.23
CA ARG A 212 -6.55 6.12 0.14
C ARG A 212 -7.24 5.05 0.97
N TRP A 213 -6.49 4.46 1.88
CA TRP A 213 -6.98 3.39 2.75
C TRP A 213 -8.18 3.82 3.61
N ASN A 214 -9.17 2.94 3.73
CA ASN A 214 -10.33 3.18 4.60
C ASN A 214 -9.94 3.35 6.07
N ILE A 215 -8.87 2.71 6.54
CA ILE A 215 -8.33 2.90 7.90
C ILE A 215 -7.86 4.34 8.18
N LEU A 216 -7.58 5.11 7.12
CA LEU A 216 -7.14 6.51 7.17
C LEU A 216 -8.30 7.50 7.01
N ARG A 217 -9.52 7.01 6.79
CA ARG A 217 -10.70 7.85 6.66
C ARG A 217 -10.99 8.50 8.00
N GLU A 218 -11.14 9.82 8.00
CA GLU A 218 -11.64 10.56 9.15
C GLU A 218 -13.15 10.32 9.23
N GLU A 219 -13.66 10.06 10.43
CA GLU A 219 -15.10 10.01 10.64
C GLU A 219 -15.55 11.47 10.72
N ASP A 220 -16.55 11.85 9.92
CA ASP A 220 -17.23 13.15 10.01
C ASP A 220 -18.06 13.25 11.30
#